data_AF-W2TN24-F1
#
_entry.id   AF-W2TN24-F1
#
_cell.length_a   1.000
_cell.length_b   1.000
_cell.length_c   1.000
_cell.angle_alpha   90.00
_cell.angle_beta   90.00
_cell.angle_gamma   90.00
#
_symmetry.space_group_name_H-M   'P 1'
#
loop_
_entity.id
_entity.type
_entity.pdbx_description
1 polymer ?
#
loop_
_entity_poly.entity_id
_entity_poly.type
_entity_poly.pdbx_seq_one_letter_code
_entity_poly.pdbx_strand_id
1 'polypeptide(L)'
;MADTGKSNACFPNLSQSSSLKDMDLVNWLEKKLNDAGVWSGRMTASMLSREMLEELETCFQAIDVQTKLKIICCIPHMNPRKMSMVHSALTTLLDLASKDADDWVETIADMYRDITSTGVIIPVSTNKDSHFAKTLEDLTKCFQRHLEAGNLKLTPEGHNIGSASVNKASFGPPPELQKSFILRKKPKSFNLSNDMTKLPMKGIPTQNTCKLNSGFTYEPKKFQRQLSKREGGAKLLDICELPQSLKKRRQQEMIEERKRKQEEKELAKKKALEDKKEREVSDFKRL
;
A
#
# COMPACT_ATOMS: atom_id res chain seq x y z
N MET A 1 -2.87 -89.02 -21.83
CA MET A 1 -2.30 -88.75 -20.50
C MET A 1 -0.81 -88.47 -20.73
N ALA A 2 -0.20 -87.33 -20.41
CA ALA A 2 -0.59 -86.22 -19.58
C ALA A 2 -0.03 -84.91 -20.16
N ASP A 3 -0.81 -83.86 -20.03
CA ASP A 3 -0.51 -82.47 -20.28
C ASP A 3 0.43 -81.94 -19.18
N THR A 4 1.46 -81.16 -19.55
CA THR A 4 2.29 -80.42 -18.59
C THR A 4 2.41 -78.98 -19.05
N GLY A 5 1.39 -78.20 -18.71
CA GLY A 5 1.39 -76.75 -18.80
C GLY A 5 2.50 -76.15 -17.94
N LYS A 6 3.43 -75.44 -18.59
CA LYS A 6 4.32 -74.49 -17.94
C LYS A 6 3.53 -73.24 -17.60
N SER A 7 3.29 -73.07 -16.31
CA SER A 7 2.80 -71.84 -15.68
C SER A 7 3.84 -70.72 -15.87
N ASN A 8 3.67 -69.90 -16.91
CA ASN A 8 4.26 -68.57 -16.96
C ASN A 8 3.53 -67.68 -15.93
N ALA A 9 4.07 -67.62 -14.71
CA ALA A 9 3.72 -66.57 -13.77
C ALA A 9 4.28 -65.24 -14.31
N CYS A 10 3.42 -64.49 -15.01
CA CYS A 10 3.67 -63.10 -15.36
C CYS A 10 3.61 -62.29 -14.06
N PHE A 11 4.76 -62.03 -13.45
CA PHE A 11 4.86 -60.99 -12.44
C PHE A 11 4.64 -59.65 -13.16
N PRO A 12 3.60 -58.87 -12.84
CA PRO A 12 3.50 -57.52 -13.38
C PRO A 12 4.72 -56.74 -12.87
N ASN A 13 5.46 -56.19 -13.82
CA ASN A 13 6.69 -55.47 -13.61
C ASN A 13 6.38 -54.22 -12.75
N LEU A 14 6.74 -54.24 -11.47
CA LEU A 14 6.34 -53.21 -10.49
C LEU A 14 6.79 -51.80 -10.92
N SER A 15 7.94 -51.72 -11.61
CA SER A 15 8.51 -50.51 -12.21
C SER A 15 7.71 -49.96 -13.39
N GLN A 16 6.94 -50.81 -14.09
CA GLN A 16 6.07 -50.36 -15.17
C GLN A 16 4.80 -49.70 -14.61
N SER A 17 4.33 -50.13 -13.43
CA SER A 17 3.19 -49.49 -12.75
C SER A 17 3.52 -48.12 -12.16
N SER A 18 4.74 -47.89 -11.67
CA SER A 18 5.16 -46.58 -11.15
C SER A 18 5.37 -45.58 -12.29
N SER A 19 6.06 -45.99 -13.36
CA SER A 19 6.28 -45.14 -14.54
C SER A 19 4.99 -44.70 -15.23
N LEU A 20 3.94 -45.53 -15.24
CA LEU A 20 2.62 -45.13 -15.75
C LEU A 20 1.95 -44.07 -14.86
N LYS A 21 2.08 -44.19 -13.53
CA LYS A 21 1.57 -43.19 -12.58
C LYS A 21 2.30 -41.86 -12.71
N ASP A 22 3.62 -41.88 -12.89
CA ASP A 22 4.44 -40.68 -13.13
C ASP A 22 3.96 -39.95 -14.39
N MET A 23 3.77 -40.70 -15.49
CA MET A 23 3.33 -40.12 -16.76
C MET A 23 1.91 -39.53 -16.67
N ASP A 24 0.99 -40.20 -15.98
CA ASP A 24 -0.36 -39.68 -15.74
C ASP A 24 -0.33 -38.39 -14.89
N LEU A 25 0.53 -38.33 -13.88
CA LEU A 25 0.72 -37.16 -13.04
C LEU A 25 1.30 -35.98 -13.83
N VAL A 26 2.35 -36.21 -14.62
CA VAL A 26 2.96 -35.18 -15.48
C VAL A 26 1.90 -34.58 -16.41
N ASN A 27 1.21 -35.43 -17.18
CA ASN A 27 0.17 -34.99 -18.12
C ASN A 27 -0.95 -34.23 -17.40
N TRP A 28 -1.34 -34.67 -16.20
CA TRP A 28 -2.37 -34.00 -15.42
C TRP A 28 -1.90 -32.61 -14.95
N LEU A 29 -0.68 -32.49 -14.44
CA LEU A 29 -0.09 -31.23 -13.97
C LEU A 29 0.02 -30.22 -15.09
N GLU A 30 0.56 -30.61 -16.23
CA GLU A 30 0.71 -29.74 -17.40
C GLU A 30 -0.66 -29.27 -17.89
N LYS A 31 -1.61 -30.20 -18.06
CA LYS A 31 -2.97 -29.84 -18.48
C LYS A 31 -3.64 -28.90 -17.50
N LYS A 32 -3.56 -29.18 -16.19
CA LYS A 32 -4.27 -28.41 -15.17
C LYS A 32 -3.64 -27.04 -14.90
N LEU A 33 -2.32 -26.97 -14.90
CA LEU A 33 -1.61 -25.73 -14.59
C LEU A 33 -1.46 -24.83 -15.82
N ASN A 34 -1.44 -25.38 -17.05
CA ASN A 34 -1.34 -24.59 -18.27
C ASN A 34 -2.69 -24.09 -18.79
N ASP A 35 -3.79 -24.80 -18.51
CA ASP A 35 -5.15 -24.37 -18.87
C ASP A 35 -5.75 -23.37 -17.85
N ALA A 36 -5.11 -23.18 -16.70
CA ALA A 36 -5.58 -22.30 -15.63
C ALA A 36 -5.34 -20.80 -15.92
N GLY A 37 -5.96 -20.26 -16.97
CA GLY A 37 -6.11 -18.82 -17.25
C GLY A 37 -4.97 -17.90 -16.77
N VAL A 38 -5.32 -16.86 -16.00
CA VAL A 38 -4.33 -16.01 -15.33
C VAL A 38 -3.73 -16.76 -14.14
N TRP A 39 -2.41 -16.92 -14.12
CA TRP A 39 -1.70 -17.64 -13.07
C TRP A 39 -2.03 -17.10 -11.66
N SER A 40 -2.25 -18.03 -10.72
CA SER A 40 -2.51 -17.74 -9.32
C SER A 40 -1.75 -18.72 -8.43
N GLY A 41 -0.67 -18.24 -7.80
CA GLY A 41 0.14 -19.07 -6.89
C GLY A 41 -0.67 -19.68 -5.74
N ARG A 42 -1.69 -18.99 -5.21
CA ARG A 42 -2.58 -19.55 -4.19
C ARG A 42 -3.45 -20.70 -4.71
N MET A 43 -3.92 -20.59 -5.95
CA MET A 43 -4.73 -21.65 -6.56
C MET A 43 -3.86 -22.89 -6.80
N THR A 44 -2.69 -22.72 -7.43
CA THR A 44 -1.72 -23.80 -7.65
C THR A 44 -1.33 -24.47 -6.32
N ALA A 45 -1.00 -23.68 -5.30
CA ALA A 45 -0.69 -24.17 -3.97
C ALA A 45 -1.84 -24.98 -3.36
N SER A 46 -3.11 -24.68 -3.66
CA SER A 46 -4.25 -25.45 -3.16
C SER A 46 -4.45 -26.79 -3.90
N MET A 47 -4.11 -26.83 -5.18
CA MET A 47 -4.28 -28.01 -6.05
C MET A 47 -3.24 -29.11 -5.80
N LEU A 48 -2.02 -28.73 -5.44
CA LEU A 48 -0.93 -29.70 -5.20
C LEU A 48 -1.16 -30.43 -3.88
N SER A 49 -1.53 -31.70 -3.91
CA SER A 49 -1.67 -32.50 -2.69
C SER A 49 -0.30 -32.90 -2.10
N ARG A 50 -0.29 -33.49 -0.91
CA ARG A 50 0.96 -34.01 -0.30
C ARG A 50 1.54 -35.11 -1.19
N GLU A 51 0.70 -36.02 -1.62
CA GLU A 51 1.06 -37.19 -2.42
C GLU A 51 1.62 -36.75 -3.78
N MET A 52 0.99 -35.74 -4.42
CA MET A 52 1.53 -35.17 -5.66
C MET A 52 2.93 -34.60 -5.48
N LEU A 53 3.20 -33.90 -4.36
CA LEU A 53 4.52 -33.33 -4.09
C LEU A 53 5.57 -34.40 -3.78
N GLU A 54 5.17 -35.52 -3.19
CA GLU A 54 6.05 -36.68 -2.95
C GLU A 54 6.39 -37.40 -4.27
N GLU A 55 5.41 -37.61 -5.16
CA GLU A 55 5.62 -38.20 -6.49
C GLU A 55 6.41 -37.29 -7.45
N LEU A 56 6.48 -35.97 -7.20
CA LEU A 56 7.35 -35.09 -7.98
C LEU A 56 8.82 -35.47 -7.86
N GLU A 57 9.25 -36.15 -6.80
CA GLU A 57 10.64 -36.60 -6.65
C GLU A 57 11.11 -37.46 -7.84
N THR A 58 10.24 -38.30 -8.40
CA THR A 58 10.56 -39.23 -9.49
C THR A 58 10.29 -38.66 -10.87
N CYS A 59 9.31 -37.75 -11.00
CA CYS A 59 8.83 -37.29 -12.30
C CYS A 59 9.12 -35.82 -12.63
N PHE A 60 9.68 -35.03 -11.70
CA PHE A 60 9.88 -33.59 -11.90
C PHE A 60 10.67 -33.24 -13.17
N GLN A 61 11.69 -34.02 -13.50
CA GLN A 61 12.54 -33.77 -14.69
C GLN A 61 11.78 -33.93 -16.02
N ALA A 62 10.72 -34.74 -16.04
CA ALA A 62 9.91 -34.97 -17.25
C ALA A 62 8.89 -33.85 -17.52
N ILE A 63 8.64 -32.97 -16.55
CA ILE A 63 7.67 -31.87 -16.65
C ILE A 63 8.24 -30.73 -17.51
N ASP A 64 7.39 -30.08 -18.29
CA ASP A 64 7.79 -28.88 -19.03
C ASP A 64 8.19 -27.70 -18.12
N VAL A 65 9.10 -26.85 -18.62
CA VAL A 65 9.66 -25.71 -17.86
C VAL A 65 8.57 -24.78 -17.32
N GLN A 66 7.48 -24.55 -18.06
CA GLN A 66 6.43 -23.62 -17.65
C GLN A 66 5.67 -24.14 -16.44
N THR A 67 5.38 -25.45 -16.42
CA THR A 67 4.74 -26.11 -15.28
C THR A 67 5.69 -26.21 -14.08
N LYS A 68 6.97 -26.53 -14.29
CA LYS A 68 8.00 -26.52 -13.22
C LYS A 68 8.03 -25.17 -12.49
N LEU A 69 8.10 -24.07 -13.25
CA LEU A 69 8.11 -22.72 -12.70
C LEU A 69 6.85 -22.42 -11.89
N LYS A 70 5.66 -22.82 -12.36
CA LYS A 70 4.41 -22.64 -11.61
C LYS A 70 4.40 -23.40 -10.29
N ILE A 71 4.91 -24.63 -10.28
CA ILE A 71 5.01 -25.47 -9.09
C ILE A 71 5.93 -24.80 -8.06
N ILE A 72 7.12 -24.36 -8.46
CA ILE A 72 8.09 -23.76 -7.53
C ILE A 72 7.61 -22.37 -7.06
N CYS A 73 7.11 -21.54 -7.96
CA CYS A 73 6.61 -20.20 -7.64
C CYS A 73 5.39 -20.21 -6.71
N CYS A 74 4.69 -21.34 -6.55
CA CYS A 74 3.57 -21.43 -5.62
C CYS A 74 3.99 -21.67 -4.16
N ILE A 75 5.23 -22.09 -3.90
CA ILE A 75 5.74 -22.44 -2.55
C ILE A 75 5.53 -21.29 -1.54
N PRO A 76 5.90 -20.03 -1.82
CA PRO A 76 5.67 -18.92 -0.90
C PRO A 76 4.19 -18.62 -0.63
N HIS A 77 3.29 -19.12 -1.48
CA HIS A 77 1.84 -18.95 -1.34
C HIS A 77 1.16 -20.09 -0.57
N MET A 78 1.91 -21.11 -0.17
CA MET A 78 1.37 -22.20 0.66
C MET A 78 1.07 -21.70 2.09
N ASN A 79 0.02 -22.25 2.69
CA ASN A 79 -0.26 -22.02 4.11
C ASN A 79 0.90 -22.59 4.95
N PRO A 80 1.41 -21.89 5.99
CA PRO A 80 2.48 -22.38 6.85
C PRO A 80 2.25 -23.80 7.41
N ARG A 81 1.00 -24.16 7.74
CA ARG A 81 0.66 -25.52 8.19
C ARG A 81 0.92 -26.57 7.11
N LYS A 82 0.51 -26.28 5.87
CA LYS A 82 0.74 -27.15 4.73
C LYS A 82 2.23 -27.25 4.43
N MET A 83 2.94 -26.11 4.41
CA MET A 83 4.37 -26.05 4.16
C MET A 83 5.17 -26.91 5.16
N SER A 84 4.79 -26.86 6.45
CA SER A 84 5.38 -27.73 7.48
C SER A 84 5.08 -29.22 7.25
N MET A 85 3.87 -29.55 6.80
CA MET A 85 3.46 -30.93 6.53
C MET A 85 4.21 -31.57 5.37
N VAL A 86 4.57 -30.78 4.34
CA VAL A 86 5.26 -31.24 3.12
C VAL A 86 6.71 -30.77 3.05
N HIS A 87 7.31 -30.39 4.19
CA HIS A 87 8.64 -29.79 4.27
C HIS A 87 9.72 -30.64 3.57
N SER A 88 9.74 -31.95 3.83
CA SER A 88 10.70 -32.87 3.22
C SER A 88 10.55 -32.92 1.70
N ALA A 89 9.34 -33.13 1.20
CA ALA A 89 9.04 -33.19 -0.24
C ALA A 89 9.43 -31.88 -0.95
N LEU A 90 9.12 -30.72 -0.35
CA LEU A 90 9.51 -29.42 -0.90
C LEU A 90 11.02 -29.20 -0.90
N THR A 91 11.72 -29.69 0.12
CA THR A 91 13.19 -29.58 0.20
C THR A 91 13.85 -30.42 -0.89
N THR A 92 13.39 -31.66 -1.08
CA THR A 92 13.84 -32.52 -2.18
C THR A 92 13.53 -31.91 -3.55
N LEU A 93 12.31 -31.40 -3.74
CA LEU A 93 11.90 -30.72 -4.97
C LEU A 93 12.79 -29.52 -5.30
N LEU A 94 13.12 -28.68 -4.32
CA LEU A 94 13.99 -27.53 -4.50
C LEU A 94 15.44 -27.96 -4.81
N ASP A 95 15.94 -29.03 -4.20
CA ASP A 95 17.25 -29.60 -4.53
C ASP A 95 17.30 -30.13 -5.97
N LEU A 96 16.24 -30.80 -6.44
CA LEU A 96 16.11 -31.23 -7.84
C LEU A 96 16.05 -30.05 -8.80
N ALA A 97 15.26 -29.02 -8.47
CA ALA A 97 15.11 -27.83 -9.30
C ALA A 97 16.38 -26.97 -9.34
N SER A 98 17.20 -26.96 -8.28
CA SER A 98 18.49 -26.26 -8.27
C SER A 98 19.52 -26.83 -9.26
N LYS A 99 19.27 -28.04 -9.78
CA LYS A 99 20.11 -28.74 -10.76
C LYS A 99 19.43 -28.85 -12.13
N ASP A 100 18.33 -28.12 -12.33
CA ASP A 100 17.61 -28.11 -13.59
C ASP A 100 18.46 -27.46 -14.70
N ALA A 101 18.20 -27.85 -15.95
CA ALA A 101 18.90 -27.30 -17.10
C ALA A 101 18.38 -25.90 -17.48
N ASP A 102 17.19 -25.52 -17.02
CA ASP A 102 16.64 -24.18 -17.24
C ASP A 102 17.09 -23.20 -16.15
N ASP A 103 17.71 -22.09 -16.57
CA ASP A 103 18.28 -21.08 -15.68
C ASP A 103 17.24 -20.45 -14.74
N TRP A 104 15.99 -20.28 -15.19
CA TRP A 104 14.95 -19.68 -14.34
C TRP A 104 14.50 -20.64 -13.24
N VAL A 105 14.40 -21.93 -13.56
CA VAL A 105 14.07 -22.97 -12.58
C VAL A 105 15.19 -23.05 -11.52
N GLU A 106 16.45 -23.09 -11.95
CA GLU A 106 17.63 -23.11 -11.06
C GLU A 106 17.67 -21.87 -10.15
N THR A 107 17.55 -20.68 -10.74
CA THR A 107 17.63 -19.41 -10.01
C THR A 107 16.53 -19.27 -8.95
N ILE A 108 15.28 -19.62 -9.28
CA ILE A 108 14.17 -19.52 -8.32
C ILE A 108 14.32 -20.57 -7.21
N ALA A 109 14.74 -21.79 -7.56
CA ALA A 109 14.99 -22.83 -6.57
C ALA A 109 16.10 -22.43 -5.58
N ASP A 110 17.21 -21.86 -6.07
CA ASP A 110 18.29 -21.36 -5.23
C ASP A 110 17.81 -20.25 -4.27
N MET A 111 17.02 -19.29 -4.77
CA MET A 111 16.42 -18.25 -3.92
C MET A 111 15.46 -18.80 -2.85
N TYR A 112 14.83 -19.96 -3.11
CA TYR A 112 13.83 -20.57 -2.23
C TYR A 112 14.40 -21.69 -1.34
N ARG A 113 15.67 -22.04 -1.46
CA ARG A 113 16.30 -23.17 -0.74
C ARG A 113 15.98 -23.23 0.77
N ASP A 114 15.86 -22.07 1.41
CA ASP A 114 15.66 -21.94 2.86
C ASP A 114 14.21 -21.55 3.23
N ILE A 115 13.31 -21.40 2.26
CA ILE A 115 11.96 -20.85 2.51
C ILE A 115 11.11 -21.77 3.39
N THR A 116 11.30 -23.09 3.26
CA THR A 116 10.55 -24.09 4.02
C THR A 116 10.91 -24.07 5.51
N SER A 117 12.14 -23.63 5.83
CA SER A 117 12.67 -23.55 7.19
C SER A 117 12.54 -22.15 7.80
N THR A 118 12.78 -21.10 7.02
CA THR A 118 12.82 -19.71 7.50
C THR A 118 11.49 -18.96 7.31
N GLY A 119 10.65 -19.40 6.37
CA GLY A 119 9.43 -18.69 5.97
C GLY A 119 9.68 -17.38 5.23
N VAL A 120 10.93 -17.05 4.89
CA VAL A 120 11.30 -15.84 4.16
C VAL A 120 12.14 -16.20 2.94
N ILE A 121 12.01 -15.40 1.88
CA ILE A 121 12.84 -15.53 0.68
C ILE A 121 14.12 -14.74 0.93
N ILE A 122 15.26 -15.39 0.76
CA ILE A 122 16.58 -14.75 0.85
C ILE A 122 17.13 -14.72 -0.58
N PRO A 123 17.01 -13.60 -1.32
CA PRO A 123 17.38 -13.51 -2.74
C PRO A 123 18.90 -13.34 -2.89
N VAL A 124 19.66 -14.27 -2.32
CA VAL A 124 21.11 -14.34 -2.43
C VAL A 124 21.44 -15.61 -3.17
N SER A 125 22.09 -15.48 -4.32
CA SER A 125 22.51 -16.65 -5.07
C SER A 125 23.68 -17.35 -4.36
N THR A 126 23.61 -18.67 -4.25
CA THR A 126 24.74 -19.50 -3.79
C THR A 126 25.73 -19.76 -4.91
N ASN A 127 25.24 -19.84 -6.14
CA ASN A 127 26.04 -20.06 -7.35
C ASN A 127 26.54 -18.74 -7.94
N LYS A 128 27.81 -18.42 -7.68
CA LYS A 128 28.46 -17.19 -8.20
C LYS A 128 28.57 -17.16 -9.72
N ASP A 129 28.54 -18.32 -10.37
CA ASP A 129 28.64 -18.44 -11.82
C ASP A 129 27.28 -18.35 -12.53
N SER A 130 26.18 -18.30 -11.78
CA SER A 130 24.82 -18.16 -12.33
C SER A 130 24.63 -16.86 -13.10
N HIS A 131 23.72 -16.89 -14.07
CA HIS A 131 23.33 -15.71 -14.84
C HIS A 131 22.74 -14.62 -13.93
N PHE A 132 21.99 -15.01 -12.89
CA PHE A 132 21.45 -14.09 -11.91
C PHE A 132 22.54 -13.37 -11.11
N ALA A 133 23.54 -14.10 -10.59
CA ALA A 133 24.63 -13.51 -9.82
C ALA A 133 25.45 -12.51 -10.65
N LYS A 134 25.78 -12.87 -11.90
CA LYS A 134 26.48 -11.99 -12.85
C LYS A 134 25.69 -10.72 -13.14
N THR A 135 24.39 -10.86 -13.41
CA THR A 135 23.49 -9.71 -13.67
C THR A 135 23.40 -8.80 -12.44
N LEU A 136 23.32 -9.36 -11.24
CA LEU A 136 23.31 -8.60 -9.99
C LEU A 136 24.63 -7.84 -9.77
N GLU A 137 25.76 -8.46 -10.10
CA GLU A 137 27.07 -7.82 -10.02
C GLU A 137 27.20 -6.66 -11.02
N ASP A 138 26.76 -6.85 -12.26
CA ASP A 138 26.75 -5.81 -13.29
C ASP A 138 25.84 -4.65 -12.91
N LEU A 139 24.66 -4.95 -12.35
CA LEU A 139 23.75 -3.95 -11.82
C LEU A 139 24.38 -3.18 -10.65
N THR A 140 25.06 -3.88 -9.74
CA THR A 140 25.77 -3.27 -8.60
C THR A 140 26.86 -2.31 -9.09
N LYS A 141 27.68 -2.72 -10.07
CA LYS A 141 28.70 -1.88 -10.70
C LYS A 141 28.08 -0.66 -11.40
N CYS A 142 26.95 -0.85 -12.07
CA CYS A 142 26.20 0.23 -12.70
C CYS A 142 25.73 1.26 -11.66
N PHE A 143 25.10 0.81 -10.57
CA PHE A 143 24.65 1.69 -9.49
C PHE A 143 25.82 2.42 -8.83
N GLN A 144 26.94 1.74 -8.58
CA GLN A 144 28.12 2.36 -8.00
C GLN A 144 28.65 3.50 -8.89
N ARG A 145 28.72 3.27 -10.20
CA ARG A 145 29.11 4.31 -11.18
C ARG A 145 28.17 5.51 -11.16
N HIS A 146 26.86 5.28 -11.11
CA HIS A 146 25.87 6.36 -11.04
C HIS A 146 25.87 7.09 -9.70
N LEU A 147 26.19 6.39 -8.60
CA LEU A 147 26.37 6.97 -7.27
C LEU A 147 27.55 7.94 -7.25
N GLU A 148 28.71 7.50 -7.75
CA GLU A 148 29.93 8.31 -7.86
C GLU A 148 29.75 9.53 -8.77
N ALA A 149 28.98 9.38 -9.85
CA ALA A 149 28.62 10.47 -10.75
C ALA A 149 27.55 11.43 -10.18
N GLY A 150 26.97 11.15 -9.01
CA GLY A 150 25.90 11.97 -8.41
C GLY A 150 24.58 11.93 -9.19
N ASN A 151 24.38 10.92 -10.04
CA ASN A 151 23.18 10.77 -10.88
C ASN A 151 21.98 10.19 -10.11
N LEU A 152 22.22 9.57 -8.95
CA LEU A 152 21.18 8.99 -8.12
C LEU A 152 20.50 10.09 -7.29
N LYS A 153 19.31 10.51 -7.75
CA LYS A 153 18.50 11.57 -7.09
C LYS A 153 17.42 11.01 -6.15
N LEU A 154 17.38 9.69 -5.96
CA LEU A 154 16.36 9.07 -5.14
C LEU A 154 16.71 9.24 -3.67
N THR A 155 15.87 9.97 -2.93
CA THR A 155 15.87 9.91 -1.47
C THR A 155 15.34 8.54 -1.06
N PRO A 156 16.03 7.82 -0.15
CA PRO A 156 15.56 6.52 0.32
C PRO A 156 14.14 6.57 0.89
N GLU A 157 13.41 5.46 0.77
CA GLU A 157 12.10 5.32 1.41
C GLU A 157 12.25 5.54 2.92
N GLY A 158 11.37 6.37 3.50
CA GLY A 158 11.45 6.76 4.91
C GLY A 158 12.19 8.07 5.19
N HIS A 159 12.84 8.69 4.20
CA HIS A 159 13.47 10.02 4.38
C HIS A 159 12.45 11.09 4.83
N ASN A 160 11.17 10.94 4.49
CA ASN A 160 10.11 11.86 4.93
C ASN A 160 9.42 11.44 6.25
N ILE A 161 9.81 10.31 6.83
CA ILE A 161 9.18 9.72 8.02
C ILE A 161 10.03 9.98 9.27
N GLY A 162 11.35 10.01 9.12
CA GLY A 162 12.31 10.25 10.21
C GLY A 162 12.57 11.73 10.49
N SER A 163 13.02 12.03 11.71
CA SER A 163 13.66 13.31 12.01
C SER A 163 14.99 13.44 11.24
N ALA A 164 15.48 14.65 11.03
CA ALA A 164 16.72 14.89 10.29
C ALA A 164 17.93 14.09 10.84
N SER A 165 17.98 13.84 12.15
CA SER A 165 19.00 13.00 12.78
C SER A 165 18.86 11.52 12.46
N VAL A 166 17.64 10.98 12.46
CA VAL A 166 17.36 9.59 12.04
C VAL A 166 17.72 9.40 10.57
N ASN A 167 17.32 10.34 9.72
CA ASN A 167 17.68 10.30 8.30
C ASN A 167 19.18 10.36 8.09
N LYS A 168 19.89 11.21 8.85
CA LYS A 168 21.35 11.30 8.77
C LYS A 168 22.04 10.01 9.19
N ALA A 169 21.53 9.32 10.20
CA ALA A 169 22.08 8.04 10.66
C ALA A 169 21.83 6.90 9.67
N SER A 170 20.62 6.83 9.09
CA SER A 170 20.24 5.74 8.19
C SER A 170 20.74 5.92 6.75
N PHE A 171 20.83 7.16 6.27
CA PHE A 171 21.06 7.46 4.85
C PHE A 171 22.29 8.35 4.61
N GLY A 172 23.01 8.72 5.67
CA GLY A 172 24.14 9.64 5.57
C GLY A 172 23.73 11.12 5.46
N PRO A 173 24.70 12.02 5.26
CA PRO A 173 24.41 13.45 5.17
C PRO A 173 23.49 13.75 3.97
N PRO A 174 22.51 14.66 4.14
CA PRO A 174 21.65 15.06 3.03
C PRO A 174 22.49 15.68 1.90
N PRO A 175 22.10 15.48 0.63
CA PRO A 175 22.81 16.06 -0.50
C PRO A 175 22.82 17.59 -0.38
N GLU A 176 23.94 18.20 -0.75
CA GLU A 176 24.08 19.65 -0.68
C GLU A 176 23.10 20.31 -1.66
N LEU A 177 22.23 21.19 -1.13
CA LEU A 177 21.27 21.91 -1.95
C LEU A 177 22.01 22.89 -2.85
N GLN A 178 21.98 22.63 -4.16
CA GLN A 178 22.52 23.55 -5.15
C GLN A 178 21.78 24.90 -5.08
N LYS A 179 22.49 25.94 -4.66
CA LYS A 179 21.94 27.31 -4.58
C LYS A 179 21.90 27.93 -5.98
N SER A 180 20.78 27.79 -6.68
CA SER A 180 20.62 28.36 -8.02
C SER A 180 20.62 29.90 -8.03
N PHE A 181 20.22 30.53 -6.93
CA PHE A 181 20.23 31.98 -6.78
C PHE A 181 20.28 32.37 -5.29
N ILE A 182 20.61 33.63 -5.04
CA ILE A 182 20.65 34.20 -3.70
C ILE A 182 19.38 35.04 -3.47
N LEU A 183 18.56 34.65 -2.50
CA LEU A 183 17.40 35.42 -2.08
C LEU A 183 17.83 36.67 -1.30
N ARG A 184 17.63 37.86 -1.87
CA ARG A 184 17.93 39.14 -1.20
C ARG A 184 16.89 39.54 -0.15
N LYS A 185 15.65 39.08 -0.29
CA LYS A 185 14.53 39.34 0.64
C LYS A 185 13.83 38.03 0.96
N LYS A 186 13.38 37.88 2.22
CA LYS A 186 12.59 36.72 2.62
C LYS A 186 11.25 36.68 1.86
N PRO A 187 10.74 35.50 1.50
CA PRO A 187 9.47 35.38 0.79
C PRO A 187 8.30 35.82 1.67
N LYS A 188 7.19 36.21 1.05
CA LYS A 188 5.96 36.63 1.78
C LYS A 188 5.45 35.54 2.74
N SER A 189 5.69 34.26 2.43
CA SER A 189 5.34 33.12 3.29
C SER A 189 6.03 33.15 4.66
N PHE A 190 7.22 33.76 4.75
CA PHE A 190 7.92 33.93 6.03
C PHE A 190 7.12 34.83 6.98
N ASN A 191 6.55 35.93 6.47
CA ASN A 191 5.71 36.82 7.26
C ASN A 191 4.39 36.13 7.65
N LEU A 192 3.76 35.42 6.71
CA LEU A 192 2.54 34.66 6.98
C LEU A 192 2.73 33.62 8.09
N SER A 193 3.84 32.88 8.08
CA SER A 193 4.16 31.92 9.15
C SER A 193 4.32 32.59 10.51
N ASN A 194 5.01 33.73 10.56
CA ASN A 194 5.18 34.50 11.79
C ASN A 194 3.84 35.02 12.33
N ASP A 195 2.97 35.52 11.44
CA ASP A 195 1.64 36.00 11.80
C ASP A 195 0.78 34.85 12.34
N MET A 196 0.83 33.67 11.72
CA MET A 196 0.14 32.46 12.22
C MET A 196 0.63 32.03 13.61
N THR A 197 1.93 32.15 13.91
CA THR A 197 2.46 31.86 15.25
C THR A 197 2.12 32.92 16.30
N LYS A 198 1.80 34.15 15.87
CA LYS A 198 1.42 35.27 16.75
C LYS A 198 -0.08 35.35 17.00
N LEU A 199 -0.90 34.74 16.15
CA LEU A 199 -2.32 34.57 16.42
C LEU A 199 -2.45 33.68 17.66
N PRO A 200 -3.11 34.12 18.75
CA PRO A 200 -3.40 33.25 19.86
C PRO A 200 -4.36 32.17 19.35
N MET A 201 -3.87 30.95 19.16
CA MET A 201 -4.70 29.76 19.03
C MET A 201 -5.53 29.65 20.31
N LYS A 202 -6.71 30.27 20.32
CA LYS A 202 -7.62 30.30 21.47
C LYS A 202 -8.10 28.85 21.67
N GLY A 203 -7.45 28.13 22.59
CA GLY A 203 -7.90 26.81 23.05
C GLY A 203 -6.96 25.63 22.86
N ILE A 204 -5.76 25.77 22.29
CA ILE A 204 -4.78 24.67 22.26
C ILE A 204 -3.60 25.00 23.18
N PRO A 205 -3.39 24.26 24.28
CA PRO A 205 -2.29 24.54 25.20
C PRO A 205 -0.95 24.35 24.49
N THR A 206 -0.09 25.36 24.61
CA THR A 206 1.30 25.38 24.11
C THR A 206 2.26 24.52 24.96
N GLN A 207 1.77 23.41 25.50
CA GLN A 207 2.63 22.38 26.09
C GLN A 207 2.75 21.22 25.10
N ASN A 208 3.98 20.96 24.67
CA ASN A 208 4.33 19.78 23.89
C ASN A 208 3.99 18.52 24.69
N THR A 209 2.89 17.85 24.36
CA THR A 209 2.49 16.56 24.95
C THR A 209 3.55 15.47 24.74
N CYS A 210 4.40 15.60 23.72
CA CYS A 210 5.47 14.66 23.42
C CYS A 210 6.64 14.65 24.44
N LYS A 211 6.73 15.62 25.37
CA LYS A 211 7.77 15.61 26.42
C LYS A 211 7.37 14.87 27.70
N LEU A 212 6.12 14.37 27.81
CA LEU A 212 5.65 13.67 29.01
C LEU A 212 5.72 12.14 28.91
N ASN A 213 6.06 11.59 27.74
CA ASN A 213 6.10 10.14 27.51
C ASN A 213 7.48 9.58 27.13
N SER A 214 8.58 10.26 27.53
CA SER A 214 9.91 9.64 27.50
C SER A 214 10.18 8.93 28.82
N GLY A 215 9.66 7.72 28.97
CA GLY A 215 9.89 6.90 30.15
C GLY A 215 9.21 5.55 30.04
N PHE A 216 9.88 4.60 29.40
CA PHE A 216 9.53 3.19 29.48
C PHE A 216 10.01 2.68 30.85
N THR A 217 9.18 2.85 31.88
CA THR A 217 9.40 2.25 33.21
C THR A 217 8.17 1.46 33.62
N TYR A 218 8.33 0.16 33.81
CA TYR A 218 7.31 -0.81 34.25
C TYR A 218 6.95 -0.65 35.75
N GLU A 219 6.52 0.54 36.16
CA GLU A 219 6.00 0.74 37.52
C GLU A 219 4.60 1.36 37.44
N PRO A 220 3.54 0.67 37.93
CA PRO A 220 2.19 1.20 37.92
C PRO A 220 2.07 2.27 39.00
N LYS A 221 2.43 3.51 38.67
CA LYS A 221 2.12 4.67 39.52
C LYS A 221 0.61 4.82 39.64
N LYS A 222 0.08 4.46 40.81
CA LYS A 222 -1.30 4.73 41.23
C LYS A 222 -1.50 6.24 41.29
N PHE A 223 -1.99 6.83 40.20
CA PHE A 223 -2.47 8.21 40.22
C PHE A 223 -3.79 8.25 40.99
N GLN A 224 -3.74 8.79 42.19
CA GLN A 224 -4.92 9.24 42.92
C GLN A 224 -5.52 10.41 42.13
N ARG A 225 -6.52 10.11 41.29
CA ARG A 225 -7.36 11.12 40.67
C ARG A 225 -8.11 11.86 41.77
N GLN A 226 -7.62 13.03 42.19
CA GLN A 226 -8.54 14.03 42.70
C GLN A 226 -9.41 14.45 41.51
N LEU A 227 -10.70 14.15 41.62
CA LEU A 227 -11.73 14.55 40.69
C LEU A 227 -11.95 16.05 40.86
N SER A 228 -11.02 16.87 40.37
CA SER A 228 -11.26 18.30 40.21
C SER A 228 -12.45 18.42 39.26
N LYS A 229 -13.55 18.98 39.76
CA LYS A 229 -14.82 19.14 39.04
C LYS A 229 -14.53 19.59 37.60
N ARG A 230 -14.77 18.70 36.64
CA ARG A 230 -14.85 19.05 35.22
C ARG A 230 -16.09 19.91 35.04
N GLU A 231 -15.94 21.21 35.24
CA GLU A 231 -16.89 22.16 34.69
C GLU A 231 -16.40 22.52 33.28
N GLY A 232 -16.69 21.60 32.35
CA GLY A 232 -16.27 21.68 30.96
C GLY A 232 -17.34 21.07 30.05
N GLY A 233 -18.61 21.35 30.35
CA GLY A 233 -19.66 21.27 29.35
C GLY A 233 -19.49 22.43 28.38
N ALA A 234 -19.64 22.17 27.09
CA ALA A 234 -19.66 23.22 26.08
C ALA A 234 -20.65 24.31 26.54
N LYS A 235 -20.16 25.53 26.79
CA LYS A 235 -21.05 26.68 26.98
C LYS A 235 -21.76 26.88 25.65
N LEU A 236 -23.04 26.49 25.58
CA LEU A 236 -23.95 27.00 24.57
C LEU A 236 -23.89 28.52 24.66
N LEU A 237 -23.34 29.16 23.64
CA LEU A 237 -23.49 30.59 23.47
C LEU A 237 -24.98 30.85 23.19
N ASP A 238 -25.63 31.58 24.09
CA ASP A 238 -26.98 32.07 23.87
C ASP A 238 -26.95 33.04 22.67
N ILE A 239 -27.99 33.01 21.84
CA ILE A 239 -28.06 33.63 20.50
C ILE A 239 -27.86 35.17 20.54
N CYS A 240 -27.83 35.76 21.74
CA CYS A 240 -27.58 37.17 21.97
C CYS A 240 -26.10 37.59 21.93
N GLU A 241 -25.12 36.68 22.01
CA GLU A 241 -23.68 37.01 21.99
C GLU A 241 -22.95 36.54 20.72
N LEU A 242 -23.39 37.02 19.55
CA LEU A 242 -22.54 37.02 18.35
C LEU A 242 -21.51 38.17 18.38
N PRO A 243 -20.30 38.00 17.78
CA PRO A 243 -19.28 39.04 17.69
C PRO A 243 -19.84 40.37 17.14
N GLN A 244 -19.50 41.49 17.79
CA GLN A 244 -19.96 42.84 17.45
C GLN A 244 -19.79 43.22 15.96
N SER A 245 -18.81 42.62 15.27
CA SER A 245 -18.57 42.80 13.85
C SER A 245 -19.70 42.26 12.95
N LEU A 246 -20.36 41.17 13.35
CA LEU A 246 -21.47 40.58 12.61
C LEU A 246 -22.79 41.31 12.86
N LYS A 247 -23.00 41.85 14.07
CA LYS A 247 -24.18 42.69 14.37
C LYS A 247 -24.19 43.98 13.54
N LYS A 248 -23.05 44.66 13.40
CA LYS A 248 -22.95 45.87 12.57
C LYS A 248 -23.27 45.60 11.10
N ARG A 249 -22.74 44.51 10.54
CA ARG A 249 -22.98 44.14 9.14
C ARG A 249 -24.46 43.81 8.89
N ARG A 250 -25.08 43.04 9.78
CA ARG A 250 -26.51 42.68 9.65
C ARG A 250 -27.45 43.89 9.82
N GLN A 251 -27.05 44.87 10.62
CA GLN A 251 -27.81 46.11 10.83
C GLN A 251 -27.71 47.06 9.62
N GLN A 252 -26.55 47.11 8.95
CA GLN A 252 -26.38 47.83 7.68
C GLN A 252 -27.22 47.20 6.55
N GLU A 253 -27.20 45.87 6.42
CA GLU A 253 -28.00 45.16 5.41
C GLU A 253 -29.51 45.40 5.60
N MET A 254 -30.02 45.42 6.85
CA MET A 254 -31.44 45.72 7.12
C MET A 254 -31.84 47.17 6.83
N ILE A 255 -30.93 48.14 7.04
CA ILE A 255 -31.21 49.55 6.74
C ILE A 255 -31.26 49.75 5.23
N GLU A 256 -30.35 49.12 4.48
CA GLU A 256 -30.30 49.19 3.03
C GLU A 256 -31.52 48.52 2.38
N GLU A 257 -31.96 47.37 2.88
CA GLU A 257 -33.17 46.69 2.40
C GLU A 257 -34.45 47.50 2.69
N ARG A 258 -34.57 48.11 3.88
CA ARG A 258 -35.69 49.00 4.20
C ARG A 258 -35.73 50.22 3.29
N LYS A 259 -34.58 50.81 2.99
CA LYS A 259 -34.48 51.95 2.06
C LYS A 259 -34.92 51.55 0.65
N ARG A 260 -34.45 50.40 0.14
CA ARG A 260 -34.84 49.86 -1.17
C ARG A 260 -36.34 49.60 -1.28
N LYS A 261 -36.94 49.04 -0.23
CA LYS A 261 -38.38 48.77 -0.17
C LYS A 261 -39.23 50.05 -0.08
N GLN A 262 -38.68 51.12 0.48
CA GLN A 262 -39.36 52.42 0.55
C GLN A 262 -39.30 53.16 -0.79
N GLU A 263 -38.17 53.10 -1.48
CA GLU A 263 -38.02 53.62 -2.85
C GLU A 263 -38.95 52.90 -3.85
N GLU A 264 -39.06 51.58 -3.74
CA GLU A 264 -39.98 50.78 -4.57
C GLU A 264 -41.45 51.14 -4.34
N LYS A 265 -41.85 51.37 -3.09
CA LYS A 265 -43.22 51.81 -2.76
C LYS A 265 -43.54 53.21 -3.26
N GLU A 266 -42.57 54.14 -3.20
CA GLU A 266 -42.73 55.48 -3.75
C GLU A 266 -42.84 55.46 -5.28
N LEU A 267 -42.04 54.62 -5.95
CA LEU A 267 -42.15 54.41 -7.40
C LEU A 267 -43.50 53.82 -7.79
N ALA A 268 -43.98 52.81 -7.05
CA ALA A 268 -45.29 52.20 -7.29
C ALA A 268 -46.45 53.19 -7.07
N LYS A 269 -46.37 54.05 -6.05
CA LYS A 269 -47.37 55.12 -5.84
C LYS A 269 -47.37 56.14 -6.95
N LYS A 270 -46.20 56.58 -7.44
CA LYS A 270 -46.11 57.50 -8.58
C LYS A 270 -46.76 56.89 -9.83
N LYS A 271 -46.47 55.62 -10.12
CA LYS A 271 -47.07 54.91 -11.26
C LYS A 271 -48.59 54.78 -11.12
N ALA A 272 -49.09 54.46 -9.94
CA ALA A 272 -50.54 54.39 -9.70
C ALA A 272 -51.23 55.74 -9.83
N LEU A 273 -50.57 56.84 -9.47
CA LEU A 273 -51.11 58.19 -9.64
C LEU A 273 -51.13 58.61 -11.12
N GLU A 274 -50.11 58.20 -11.89
CA GLU A 274 -50.05 58.41 -13.34
C GLU A 274 -51.15 57.63 -14.06
N ASP A 275 -51.32 56.35 -13.75
CA ASP A 275 -52.43 55.52 -14.27
C ASP A 275 -53.80 56.11 -13.92
N LYS A 276 -53.97 56.70 -12.73
CA LYS A 276 -55.23 57.34 -12.34
C LYS A 276 -55.49 58.62 -13.13
N LYS A 277 -54.45 59.44 -13.36
CA LYS A 277 -54.56 60.62 -14.23
C LYS A 277 -54.89 60.24 -15.67
N GLU A 278 -54.29 59.18 -16.19
CA GLU A 278 -54.62 58.68 -17.53
C GLU A 278 -56.08 58.22 -17.64
N ARG A 279 -56.61 57.55 -16.60
CA ARG A 279 -58.03 57.17 -16.55
C ARG A 279 -58.97 58.37 -16.48
N GLU A 280 -58.68 59.35 -15.63
CA GLU A 280 -59.49 60.59 -15.53
C GLU A 280 -59.47 61.40 -16.84
N VAL A 281 -58.34 61.43 -17.56
CA VAL A 281 -58.25 62.04 -18.90
C VAL A 281 -59.04 61.25 -19.95
N SER A 282 -59.06 59.92 -19.87
CA SER A 282 -59.86 59.09 -20.78
C SER A 282 -61.37 59.17 -20.53
N ASP A 283 -61.79 59.34 -19.27
CA ASP A 283 -63.20 59.51 -18.90
C ASP A 283 -63.73 60.91 -19.24
N PHE A 284 -62.90 61.96 -19.13
CA PHE A 284 -63.25 63.32 -19.60
C PHE A 284 -63.39 63.41 -21.12
N LYS A 285 -62.77 62.50 -21.88
CA LYS A 285 -62.90 62.41 -23.35
C LYS A 285 -64.16 61.66 -23.81
N ARG A 286 -64.95 61.12 -22.89
CA ARG A 286 -66.14 60.28 -23.18
C ARG A 286 -67.47 60.92 -22.77
N LEU A 287 -67.45 62.16 -22.28
CA LEU A 287 -68.59 63.06 -22.12
C LEU A 287 -68.55 64.13 -23.22
#